data_AF-A0A227J761-F1
#
_entry.id   AF-A0A227J761-F1
#
_cell.length_a   1.000
_cell.length_b   1.000
_cell.length_c   1.000
_cell.angle_alpha   90.00
_cell.angle_beta   90.00
_cell.angle_gamma   90.00
#
_symmetry.space_group_name_H-M   'P 1'
#
loop_
_entity.id
_entity.type
_entity.pdbx_description
1 polymer ?
#
loop_
_entity_poly.entity_id
_entity_poly.type
_entity_poly.pdbx_seq_one_letter_code
_entity_poly.pdbx_strand_id
1 'polypeptide(L)'
;EAKCGCDVNFVALDDGVSILNRLRLEGGNSKADIVLGLDNNLMAEAKKTGLLTEHNVDTANTVLPNGWSDTTFVPYDYGYFAFVYNKEKLANPPKSMKELVETRDDLKVIYQDPRTSTPGQGLMLW
;
A
#
# COMPACT_ATOMS: atom_id res chain seq x y z
N GLU A 1 -16.32 15.54 -5.68
CA GLU A 1 -17.64 16.21 -5.64
C GLU A 1 -17.58 17.65 -6.13
N ALA A 2 -17.07 18.61 -5.36
CA ALA A 2 -17.04 20.04 -5.73
C ALA A 2 -16.41 20.37 -7.10
N LYS A 3 -15.46 19.56 -7.60
CA LYS A 3 -14.80 19.76 -8.90
C LYS A 3 -15.50 19.10 -10.09
N CYS A 4 -16.21 17.99 -9.87
CA CYS A 4 -16.79 17.16 -10.94
C CYS A 4 -18.31 17.29 -11.03
N GLY A 5 -18.99 17.80 -10.00
CA GLY A 5 -20.45 17.71 -9.90
C GLY A 5 -20.96 16.27 -9.81
N CYS A 6 -20.08 15.34 -9.39
CA CYS A 6 -20.35 13.92 -9.22
C CYS A 6 -20.37 13.55 -7.73
N ASP A 7 -21.11 12.50 -7.38
CA ASP A 7 -21.14 11.96 -6.02
C ASP A 7 -19.99 10.96 -5.85
N VAL A 8 -19.18 11.13 -4.81
CA VAL A 8 -18.04 10.24 -4.53
C VAL A 8 -18.44 9.28 -3.42
N ASN A 9 -18.85 8.07 -3.82
CA ASN A 9 -19.19 7.00 -2.88
C ASN A 9 -17.93 6.26 -2.42
N PHE A 10 -17.29 6.77 -1.37
CA PHE A 10 -16.09 6.15 -0.81
C PHE A 10 -16.45 5.00 0.15
N VAL A 11 -16.11 3.76 -0.22
CA VAL A 11 -16.28 2.59 0.64
C VAL A 11 -14.95 2.27 1.31
N ALA A 12 -14.83 2.65 2.59
CA ALA A 12 -13.65 2.34 3.38
C ALA A 12 -13.55 0.83 3.62
N LEU A 13 -12.40 0.26 3.26
CA LEU A 13 -11.99 -1.11 3.57
C LEU A 13 -10.73 -1.04 4.44
N ASP A 14 -10.39 -2.14 5.08
CA ASP A 14 -9.29 -2.16 6.05
C ASP A 14 -7.96 -1.72 5.46
N ASP A 15 -7.42 -2.48 4.50
CA ASP A 15 -6.07 -2.23 3.95
C ASP A 15 -5.91 -2.84 2.54
N GLY A 16 -4.88 -2.43 1.79
CA GLY A 16 -4.67 -2.71 0.36
C GLY A 16 -4.70 -4.20 -0.01
N VAL A 17 -4.14 -5.09 0.81
CA VAL A 17 -4.22 -6.54 0.54
C VAL A 17 -5.67 -7.02 0.65
N SER A 18 -6.41 -6.51 1.64
CA SER A 18 -7.83 -6.81 1.84
C SER A 18 -8.70 -6.27 0.70
N ILE A 19 -8.35 -5.10 0.15
CA ILE A 19 -9.00 -4.52 -1.03
C ILE A 19 -8.86 -5.47 -2.23
N LEU A 20 -7.65 -5.95 -2.52
CA LEU A 20 -7.42 -6.88 -3.64
C LEU A 20 -8.15 -8.22 -3.43
N ASN A 21 -8.15 -8.74 -2.20
CA ASN A 21 -8.86 -9.98 -1.87
C ASN A 21 -10.37 -9.83 -2.07
N ARG A 22 -10.96 -8.71 -1.65
CA ARG A 22 -12.38 -8.43 -1.87
C ARG A 22 -12.68 -8.30 -3.37
N LEU A 23 -11.86 -7.58 -4.13
CA LEU A 23 -12.03 -7.46 -5.58
C LEU A 23 -12.06 -8.84 -6.26
N ARG A 24 -11.19 -9.76 -5.85
CA ARG A 24 -11.16 -11.14 -6.36
C ARG A 24 -12.43 -11.92 -6.05
N LEU A 25 -12.98 -11.73 -4.85
CA LEU A 25 -14.21 -12.41 -4.43
C LEU A 25 -15.45 -11.84 -5.14
N GLU A 26 -15.49 -10.53 -5.36
CA GLU A 26 -16.60 -9.88 -6.07
C GLU A 26 -16.53 -10.13 -7.59
N GLY A 27 -15.33 -10.19 -8.17
CA GLY A 27 -15.11 -10.43 -9.58
C GLY A 27 -15.84 -9.41 -10.46
N GLY A 28 -16.46 -9.89 -11.54
CA GLY A 28 -17.27 -9.04 -12.44
C GLY A 28 -18.55 -8.47 -11.83
N ASN A 29 -18.91 -8.87 -10.60
CA ASN A 29 -20.04 -8.28 -9.87
C ASN A 29 -19.61 -7.15 -8.93
N SER A 30 -18.32 -6.80 -8.92
CA SER A 30 -17.82 -5.64 -8.19
C SER A 30 -18.60 -4.39 -8.60
N LYS A 31 -19.00 -3.61 -7.60
CA LYS A 31 -19.63 -2.30 -7.79
C LYS A 31 -18.62 -1.16 -7.80
N ALA A 32 -17.33 -1.47 -7.61
CA ALA A 32 -16.29 -0.46 -7.53
C ALA A 32 -15.87 -0.03 -8.94
N ASP A 33 -15.97 1.27 -9.22
CA ASP A 33 -15.42 1.87 -10.42
C ASP A 33 -13.91 2.12 -10.30
N ILE A 34 -13.43 2.37 -9.07
CA ILE A 34 -12.03 2.66 -8.75
C ILE A 34 -11.61 1.83 -7.55
N VAL A 35 -10.42 1.24 -7.64
CA VAL A 35 -9.74 0.57 -6.53
C VAL A 35 -8.56 1.45 -6.10
N LEU A 36 -8.66 2.06 -4.91
CA LEU A 36 -7.65 2.96 -4.37
C LEU A 36 -7.02 2.35 -3.11
N GLY A 37 -5.69 2.31 -3.04
CA GLY A 37 -4.95 1.79 -1.88
C GLY A 37 -4.13 0.53 -2.14
N LEU A 38 -4.03 0.07 -3.40
CA LEU A 38 -3.04 -0.94 -3.79
C LEU A 38 -1.64 -0.30 -3.88
N ASP A 39 -0.61 -1.05 -3.51
CA ASP A 39 0.78 -0.62 -3.60
C ASP A 39 1.54 -1.36 -4.72
N ASN A 40 2.82 -1.02 -4.89
CA ASN A 40 3.69 -1.63 -5.89
C ASN A 40 3.91 -3.15 -5.68
N ASN A 41 3.77 -3.66 -4.46
CA ASN A 41 3.93 -5.08 -4.15
C ASN A 41 2.72 -5.91 -4.61
N LEU A 42 1.55 -5.26 -4.74
CA LEU A 42 0.31 -5.90 -5.18
C LEU A 42 0.05 -5.81 -6.69
N MET A 43 0.73 -4.93 -7.42
CA MET A 43 0.45 -4.65 -8.84
C MET A 43 0.46 -5.91 -9.73
N ALA A 44 1.48 -6.75 -9.60
CA ALA A 44 1.61 -7.95 -10.44
C ALA A 44 0.47 -8.94 -10.18
N GLU A 45 0.11 -9.12 -8.91
CA GLU A 45 -0.94 -10.03 -8.45
C GLU A 45 -2.34 -9.49 -8.79
N ALA A 46 -2.50 -8.16 -8.77
CA ALA A 46 -3.70 -7.47 -9.20
C ALA A 46 -3.91 -7.54 -10.72
N LYS A 47 -2.87 -7.38 -11.55
CA LYS A 47 -2.96 -7.56 -13.01
C LYS A 47 -3.40 -8.97 -13.41
N LYS A 48 -2.86 -9.99 -12.75
CA LYS A 48 -3.23 -11.40 -12.99
C LYS A 48 -4.72 -11.69 -12.77
N THR A 49 -5.44 -10.86 -12.02
CA THR A 49 -6.88 -11.05 -11.83
C THR A 49 -7.69 -10.86 -13.11
N GLY A 50 -7.18 -10.05 -14.06
CA GLY A 50 -7.94 -9.65 -15.25
C GLY A 50 -9.15 -8.75 -14.93
N LEU A 51 -9.26 -8.23 -13.70
CA LEU A 51 -10.36 -7.38 -13.24
C LEU A 51 -10.08 -5.88 -13.38
N LEU A 52 -8.87 -5.51 -13.82
CA LEU A 52 -8.44 -4.13 -13.98
C LEU A 52 -8.35 -3.78 -15.47
N THR A 53 -8.55 -2.49 -15.78
CA THR A 53 -8.47 -1.93 -17.13
C THR A 53 -7.36 -0.89 -17.21
N GLU A 54 -6.93 -0.57 -18.43
CA GLU A 54 -6.01 0.54 -18.66
C GLU A 54 -6.65 1.90 -18.34
N HIS A 55 -5.84 2.83 -17.86
CA HIS A 55 -6.23 4.20 -17.57
C HIS A 55 -5.80 5.16 -18.69
N ASN A 56 -6.47 6.31 -18.78
CA ASN A 56 -6.10 7.40 -19.69
C ASN A 56 -5.46 8.60 -18.96
N VAL A 57 -4.94 8.40 -17.75
CA VAL A 57 -4.29 9.45 -16.96
C VAL A 57 -2.88 9.71 -17.48
N ASP A 58 -2.55 10.98 -17.72
CA ASP A 58 -1.19 11.42 -18.04
C ASP A 58 -0.32 11.42 -16.77
N THR A 59 0.62 10.48 -16.71
CA THR A 59 1.60 10.36 -15.62
C THR A 59 3.00 10.86 -16.02
N ALA A 60 3.15 11.60 -17.13
CA ALA A 60 4.46 12.04 -17.62
C ALA A 60 5.22 12.94 -16.63
N ASN A 61 4.48 13.66 -15.77
CA ASN A 61 5.06 14.53 -14.75
C ASN A 61 5.16 13.85 -13.37
N THR A 62 4.89 12.55 -13.26
CA THR A 62 4.99 11.82 -12.00
C THR A 62 6.45 11.58 -11.64
N VAL A 63 6.88 12.18 -10.52
CA VAL A 63 8.25 12.04 -10.00
C VAL A 63 8.25 11.02 -8.87
N LEU A 64 8.78 9.83 -9.15
CA LEU A 64 9.01 8.77 -8.17
C LEU A 64 10.48 8.30 -8.22
N PRO A 65 11.02 7.72 -7.13
CA PRO A 65 12.27 6.99 -7.19
C PRO A 65 12.22 5.94 -8.31
N ASN A 66 13.21 5.94 -9.20
CA ASN A 66 13.29 5.07 -10.39
C ASN A 66 12.24 5.33 -11.49
N GLY A 67 11.43 6.40 -11.38
CA GLY A 67 10.41 6.76 -12.36
C GLY A 67 9.12 5.93 -12.26
N TRP A 68 8.16 6.23 -13.13
CA TRP A 68 6.90 5.49 -13.23
C TRP A 68 6.52 5.25 -14.69
N SER A 69 6.08 4.04 -15.00
CA SER A 69 5.53 3.67 -16.30
C SER A 69 4.62 2.46 -16.13
N ASP A 70 3.32 2.69 -16.10
CA ASP A 70 2.30 1.65 -16.05
C ASP A 70 1.04 2.17 -16.75
N THR A 71 0.32 1.29 -17.46
CA THR A 71 -0.93 1.65 -18.15
C THR A 71 -2.17 1.35 -17.32
N THR A 72 -2.06 0.62 -16.22
CA THR A 72 -3.16 0.16 -15.36
C THR A 72 -3.22 0.92 -14.04
N PHE A 73 -2.07 1.29 -13.46
CA PHE A 73 -2.00 1.88 -12.13
C PHE A 73 -1.49 3.34 -12.15
N VAL A 74 -2.17 4.20 -11.40
CA VAL A 74 -1.81 5.61 -11.20
C VAL A 74 -1.32 5.82 -9.76
N PRO A 75 -0.08 6.28 -9.54
CA PRO A 75 0.41 6.65 -8.22
C PRO A 75 -0.30 7.91 -7.73
N TYR A 76 -0.73 7.89 -6.47
CA TYR A 76 -1.31 9.07 -5.82
C TYR A 76 -0.48 9.56 -4.63
N ASP A 77 0.33 8.68 -4.03
CA ASP A 77 1.36 9.00 -3.05
C ASP A 77 2.51 7.97 -3.09
N TYR A 78 3.56 8.20 -2.30
CA TYR A 78 4.60 7.22 -2.01
C TYR A 78 5.25 7.49 -0.64
N GLY A 79 5.90 6.47 -0.09
CA GLY A 79 6.65 6.58 1.16
C GLY A 79 7.55 5.37 1.41
N TYR A 80 8.30 5.42 2.49
CA TYR A 80 9.17 4.33 2.94
C TYR A 80 8.69 3.80 4.28
N PHE A 81 8.66 2.47 4.44
CA PHE A 81 8.36 1.86 5.73
C PHE A 81 9.50 2.11 6.72
N ALA A 82 9.13 2.47 7.95
CA ALA A 82 10.06 2.69 9.04
C ALA A 82 9.40 2.37 10.38
N PHE A 83 10.20 1.91 11.35
CA PHE A 83 9.74 1.80 12.72
C PHE A 83 9.69 3.19 13.37
N VAL A 84 8.53 3.53 13.91
CA VAL A 84 8.34 4.75 14.71
C VAL A 84 8.49 4.39 16.19
N TYR A 85 9.11 5.28 16.97
CA TYR A 85 9.31 5.10 18.40
C TYR A 85 9.10 6.41 19.17
N ASN A 86 8.84 6.29 20.47
CA ASN A 86 8.78 7.45 21.36
C ASN A 86 10.18 7.79 21.89
N LYS A 87 10.75 8.91 21.43
CA LYS A 87 12.10 9.39 21.80
C LYS A 87 12.30 9.67 23.29
N GLU A 88 11.24 9.95 24.05
CA GLU A 88 11.33 10.19 25.50
C GLU A 88 11.45 8.87 26.28
N LYS A 89 11.02 7.76 25.67
CA LYS A 89 11.04 6.42 26.27
C LYS A 89 12.18 5.55 25.77
N LEU A 90 12.74 5.85 24.60
CA LEU A 90 13.80 5.07 23.96
C LEU A 90 14.92 6.02 23.49
N ALA A 91 15.92 6.22 24.35
CA ALA A 91 17.05 7.12 24.07
C ALA A 91 18.04 6.55 23.04
N ASN A 92 18.19 5.22 23.01
CA ASN A 92 19.09 4.52 22.09
C ASN A 92 18.25 3.60 21.19
N PRO A 93 17.61 4.11 20.12
CA PRO A 93 16.89 3.28 19.16
C PRO A 93 17.87 2.47 18.30
N PRO A 94 17.45 1.32 17.75
CA PRO A 94 18.27 0.56 16.80
C PRO A 94 18.53 1.39 15.54
N LYS A 95 19.73 1.24 14.98
CA LYS A 95 20.20 1.98 13.80
C LYS A 95 20.09 1.17 12.51
N SER A 96 19.71 -0.10 12.62
CA SER A 96 19.47 -0.98 11.49
C SER A 96 18.42 -2.03 11.85
N MET A 97 17.78 -2.64 10.85
CA MET A 97 16.91 -3.78 11.09
C MET A 97 17.67 -4.96 11.70
N LYS A 98 18.92 -5.19 11.26
CA LYS A 98 19.75 -6.26 11.80
C LYS A 98 19.95 -6.09 13.30
N GLU A 99 20.24 -4.87 13.76
CA GLU A 99 20.32 -4.56 15.19
C GLU A 99 18.97 -4.78 15.89
N LEU A 100 17.86 -4.29 15.31
CA LEU A 100 16.52 -4.50 15.86
C LEU A 100 16.19 -5.99 16.07
N VAL A 101 16.55 -6.85 15.11
CA VAL A 101 16.19 -8.28 15.11
C VAL A 101 17.18 -9.12 15.93
N GLU A 102 18.47 -8.86 15.82
CA GLU A 102 19.50 -9.75 16.40
C GLU A 102 19.95 -9.34 17.80
N THR A 103 19.80 -8.07 18.19
CA THR A 103 20.42 -7.56 19.43
C THR A 103 19.50 -6.79 20.37
N ARG A 104 18.25 -6.50 19.98
CA ARG A 104 17.31 -5.68 20.76
C ARG A 104 16.13 -6.48 21.32
N ASP A 105 16.44 -7.51 22.11
CA ASP A 105 15.45 -8.33 22.83
C ASP A 105 14.72 -7.55 23.95
N ASP A 106 15.21 -6.37 24.31
CA ASP A 106 14.60 -5.45 25.27
C ASP A 106 13.38 -4.69 24.70
N LEU A 107 13.20 -4.68 23.36
CA LEU A 107 12.16 -3.91 22.70
C LEU A 107 10.88 -4.72 22.48
N LYS A 108 9.74 -4.06 22.68
CA LYS A 108 8.43 -4.57 22.25
C LYS A 108 8.09 -3.97 20.89
N VAL A 109 7.88 -4.84 19.91
CA VAL A 109 7.54 -4.45 18.53
C VAL A 109 6.07 -4.77 18.26
N ILE A 110 5.40 -3.83 17.60
CA ILE A 110 4.05 -4.02 17.05
C ILE A 110 4.16 -3.72 15.55
N TYR A 111 3.61 -4.60 14.72
CA TYR A 111 3.56 -4.48 13.27
C TYR A 111 2.26 -5.09 12.73
N GLN A 112 1.91 -4.80 11.48
CA GLN A 112 0.67 -5.24 10.84
C GLN A 112 0.81 -6.66 10.24
N ASP A 113 -0.30 -7.40 10.14
CA ASP A 113 -0.31 -8.73 9.51
C ASP A 113 -0.03 -8.61 7.98
N PRO A 114 1.00 -9.29 7.43
CA PRO A 114 1.36 -9.18 6.03
C PRO A 114 0.31 -9.74 5.06
N ARG A 115 -0.67 -10.51 5.54
CA ARG A 115 -1.72 -11.10 4.71
C ARG A 115 -2.90 -10.16 4.49
N THR A 116 -2.98 -9.09 5.26
CA THR A 116 -4.08 -8.12 5.20
C THR A 116 -3.59 -6.70 4.97
N SER A 117 -2.35 -6.37 5.36
CA SER A 117 -1.82 -5.00 5.36
C SER A 117 -0.59 -4.79 4.47
N THR A 118 -0.58 -3.72 3.67
CA THR A 118 0.54 -3.34 2.81
C THR A 118 1.79 -2.94 3.63
N PRO A 119 1.72 -2.17 4.74
CA PRO A 119 2.82 -2.07 5.70
C PRO A 119 3.36 -3.40 6.22
N GLY A 120 2.47 -4.32 6.57
CA GLY A 120 2.86 -5.66 7.04
C GLY A 120 3.60 -6.44 5.96
N GLN A 121 3.06 -6.42 4.73
CA GLN A 121 3.68 -7.08 3.58
C GLN A 121 5.04 -6.44 3.24
N GLY A 122 5.14 -5.12 3.32
CA GLY A 122 6.39 -4.38 3.14
C GLY A 122 7.47 -4.79 4.14
N LEU A 123 7.12 -4.99 5.41
CA LEU A 123 8.06 -5.51 6.41
C LEU A 123 8.49 -6.96 6.12
N MET A 124 7.58 -7.81 5.63
CA MET A 124 7.90 -9.19 5.27
C MET A 124 8.88 -9.28 4.09
N LEU A 125 8.85 -8.31 3.17
CA LEU A 125 9.71 -8.24 2.00
C LEU A 125 11.06 -7.54 2.26
N TRP A 126 11.28 -7.04 3.47
CA TRP A 126 12.49 -6.30 3.85
C TRP A 126 13.74 -7.18 3.87
#